data_AF-A0A182P1N2-F1
#
_entry.id   AF-A0A182P1N2-F1
#
_cell.length_a   1.000
_cell.length_b   1.000
_cell.length_c   1.000
_cell.angle_alpha   90.00
_cell.angle_beta   90.00
_cell.angle_gamma   90.00
#
_symmetry.space_group_name_H-M   'P 1'
#
loop_
_entity.id
_entity.type
_entity.pdbx_description
1 polymer ?
#
loop_
_entity_poly.entity_id
_entity_poly.type
_entity_poly.pdbx_seq_one_letter_code
_entity_poly.pdbx_strand_id
1 'polypeptide(L)'
;MNSSLTVFALLAVALAVAQQPSEADVPSPAAVPGLGGVPLEQRVVDQQNQLLASSFARSFPEDTPAEFQPMVVALYVRCQAELDNCADFLWETHLLREYRNCAMTQRRLCTQEMQELAAQLKAMADAANEQYELSPAEQQVLAQLEE
;
A
#
# COMPACT_ATOMS: atom_id res chain seq x y z
N MET A 1 4.94 31.12 -27.25
CA MET A 1 5.76 32.08 -26.47
C MET A 1 5.09 32.26 -25.12
N ASN A 2 5.79 31.80 -24.09
CA ASN A 2 5.77 32.20 -22.67
C ASN A 2 4.41 32.46 -22.00
N SER A 3 4.03 31.59 -21.07
CA SER A 3 3.98 32.04 -19.68
C SER A 3 4.13 30.90 -18.69
N SER A 4 4.91 31.19 -17.67
CA SER A 4 5.52 30.30 -16.71
C SER A 4 4.78 30.39 -15.36
N LEU A 5 5.04 29.39 -14.51
CA LEU A 5 5.05 29.43 -13.03
C LEU A 5 3.74 29.22 -12.24
N THR A 6 3.61 27.97 -11.77
CA THR A 6 3.54 27.55 -10.35
C THR A 6 2.96 28.52 -9.31
N VAL A 7 1.92 28.06 -8.60
CA VAL A 7 1.80 28.26 -7.14
C VAL A 7 1.18 27.00 -6.51
N PHE A 8 2.01 26.25 -5.78
CA PHE A 8 1.58 25.33 -4.74
C PHE A 8 0.99 26.16 -3.59
N ALA A 9 -0.23 25.87 -3.16
CA ALA A 9 -0.82 26.48 -1.97
C ALA A 9 -1.46 25.40 -1.07
N LEU A 10 -0.79 25.21 0.07
CA LEU A 10 -1.18 24.46 1.25
C LEU A 10 -2.59 24.85 1.72
N LEU A 11 -3.46 23.86 1.96
CA LEU A 11 -4.71 24.02 2.71
C LEU A 11 -4.69 23.04 3.90
N ALA A 12 -3.91 23.42 4.91
CA ALA A 12 -4.12 22.96 6.28
C ALA A 12 -4.86 24.08 7.00
N VAL A 13 -6.17 23.93 7.17
CA VAL A 13 -6.96 24.80 8.06
C VAL A 13 -7.80 23.93 8.98
N ALA A 14 -7.43 24.03 10.25
CA ALA A 14 -8.12 23.56 11.43
C ALA A 14 -9.64 23.79 11.38
N LEU A 15 -10.40 22.74 11.68
CA LEU A 15 -11.73 22.86 12.28
C LEU A 15 -11.66 22.30 13.70
N ALA A 16 -11.16 23.15 14.60
CA ALA A 16 -11.41 23.04 16.03
C ALA A 16 -12.21 24.27 16.45
N VAL A 17 -13.49 24.06 16.79
CA VAL A 17 -14.26 24.65 17.90
C VAL A 17 -15.75 24.42 17.58
N ALA A 18 -16.49 23.66 18.39
CA ALA A 18 -17.51 24.15 19.34
C ALA A 18 -18.56 23.02 19.41
N GLN A 19 -19.25 22.62 20.47
CA GLN A 19 -19.50 23.10 21.83
C GLN A 19 -20.32 21.99 22.50
N GLN A 20 -20.05 21.62 23.76
CA GLN A 20 -21.10 21.50 24.79
C GLN A 20 -20.44 21.61 26.17
N PRO A 21 -20.90 22.53 27.05
CA PRO A 21 -20.48 22.56 28.44
C PRO A 21 -21.40 21.65 29.26
N SER A 22 -20.81 20.82 30.12
CA SER A 22 -21.52 20.26 31.27
C SER A 22 -20.61 20.40 32.47
N GLU A 23 -20.96 21.35 33.32
CA GLU A 23 -20.41 21.50 34.66
C GLU A 23 -20.72 20.24 35.48
N ALA A 24 -19.67 19.53 35.90
CA ALA A 24 -19.66 18.68 37.08
C ALA A 24 -18.23 18.67 37.61
N ASP A 25 -18.00 19.60 38.52
CA ASP A 25 -16.75 19.85 39.23
C ASP A 25 -16.46 18.67 40.17
N VAL A 26 -15.47 17.84 39.82
CA VAL A 26 -14.80 16.91 40.74
C VAL A 26 -13.30 16.97 40.44
N PRO A 27 -12.45 17.45 41.37
CA PRO A 27 -11.02 17.52 41.13
C PRO A 27 -10.42 16.12 41.27
N SER A 28 -10.18 15.45 40.14
CA SER A 28 -9.44 14.19 40.10
C SER A 28 -7.93 14.48 40.04
N PRO A 29 -7.11 13.97 40.98
CA PRO A 29 -5.68 14.23 40.99
C PRO A 29 -4.99 13.22 40.07
N ALA A 30 -4.58 13.71 38.89
CA ALA A 30 -3.57 13.16 37.95
C ALA A 30 -4.06 13.19 36.49
N ALA A 31 -4.35 14.39 35.98
CA ALA A 31 -4.23 14.62 34.55
C ALA A 31 -2.73 14.69 34.22
N VAL A 32 -2.13 13.54 33.91
CA VAL A 32 -0.85 13.51 33.19
C VAL A 32 -1.04 14.34 31.91
N PRO A 33 -0.19 15.32 31.62
CA PRO A 33 -0.34 16.12 30.41
C PRO A 33 -0.16 15.17 29.22
N GLY A 34 -1.27 14.87 28.53
CA GLY A 34 -1.29 14.08 27.32
C GLY A 34 -0.52 14.83 26.25
N LEU A 35 0.78 14.53 26.12
CA LEU A 35 1.57 14.82 24.94
C LEU A 35 0.75 14.31 23.75
N GLY A 36 0.42 15.18 22.80
CA GLY A 36 -0.40 14.93 21.61
C GLY A 36 0.22 13.90 20.66
N GLY A 37 0.37 12.67 21.14
CA GLY A 37 0.85 11.52 20.41
C GLY A 37 -0.32 10.74 19.81
N VAL A 38 -0.07 10.14 18.65
CA VAL A 38 -0.98 9.23 17.99
C VAL A 38 -1.34 8.08 18.95
N PRO A 39 -2.63 7.74 19.15
CA PRO A 39 -3.07 6.62 19.97
C PRO A 39 -2.34 5.32 19.60
N LEU A 40 -2.11 4.45 20.58
CA LEU A 40 -1.37 3.19 20.36
C LEU A 40 -2.01 2.37 19.23
N GLU A 41 -3.33 2.26 19.22
CA GLU A 41 -4.08 1.51 18.22
C GLU A 41 -3.79 2.04 16.80
N GLN A 42 -3.89 3.36 16.61
CA GLN A 42 -3.61 4.00 15.33
C GLN A 42 -2.18 3.74 14.88
N ARG A 43 -1.21 3.83 15.80
CA ARG A 43 0.19 3.53 15.48
C ARG A 43 0.39 2.09 15.01
N VAL A 44 -0.30 1.13 15.62
CA VAL A 44 -0.19 -0.27 15.21
C VAL A 44 -0.84 -0.47 13.84
N VAL A 45 -1.98 0.17 13.56
CA VAL A 45 -2.62 0.15 12.24
C VAL A 45 -1.71 0.73 11.16
N ASP A 46 -1.17 1.92 11.39
CA ASP A 46 -0.23 2.58 10.47
C ASP A 46 1.00 1.71 10.20
N GLN A 47 1.54 1.07 11.24
CA GLN A 47 2.66 0.15 11.11
C GLN A 47 2.33 -1.04 10.20
N GLN A 48 1.15 -1.65 10.33
CA GLN A 48 0.77 -2.78 9.47
C GLN A 48 0.61 -2.34 8.01
N ASN A 49 0.00 -1.17 7.77
CA ASN A 49 -0.17 -0.60 6.43
C ASN A 49 1.17 -0.24 5.78
N GLN A 50 2.11 0.34 6.55
CA GLN A 50 3.46 0.62 6.06
C GLN A 50 4.23 -0.67 5.73
N LEU A 51 4.05 -1.71 6.54
CA LEU A 51 4.66 -3.02 6.27
C LEU A 51 4.05 -3.71 5.04
N LEU A 52 2.76 -3.50 4.76
CA LEU A 52 2.14 -3.95 3.52
C LEU A 52 2.74 -3.22 2.32
N ALA A 53 2.72 -1.89 2.34
CA ALA A 53 3.24 -1.06 1.25
C ALA A 53 4.72 -1.37 0.93
N SER A 54 5.56 -1.51 1.96
CA SER A 54 6.97 -1.85 1.78
C SER A 54 7.21 -3.28 1.29
N SER A 55 6.31 -4.23 1.59
CA SER A 55 6.37 -5.54 0.95
C SER A 55 6.03 -5.45 -0.54
N PHE A 56 4.97 -4.72 -0.91
CA PHE A 56 4.61 -4.56 -2.32
C PHE A 56 5.70 -3.88 -3.14
N ALA A 57 6.26 -2.78 -2.64
CA ALA A 57 7.35 -2.08 -3.32
C ALA A 57 8.61 -2.95 -3.52
N ARG A 58 8.83 -3.94 -2.65
CA ARG A 58 9.94 -4.90 -2.80
C ARG A 58 9.65 -6.03 -3.78
N SER A 59 8.41 -6.52 -3.82
CA SER A 59 8.01 -7.61 -4.71
C SER A 59 7.69 -7.14 -6.12
N PHE A 60 7.23 -5.91 -6.27
CA PHE A 60 6.86 -5.27 -7.53
C PHE A 60 7.53 -3.90 -7.59
N PRO A 61 8.79 -3.84 -8.02
CA PRO A 61 9.54 -2.59 -8.13
C PRO A 61 8.99 -1.67 -9.23
N GLU A 62 9.44 -0.42 -9.26
CA GLU A 62 8.95 0.62 -10.20
C GLU A 62 9.15 0.26 -11.68
N ASP A 63 10.11 -0.61 -11.99
CA ASP A 63 10.40 -1.13 -13.32
C ASP A 63 9.50 -2.33 -13.71
N THR A 64 8.55 -2.72 -12.86
CA THR A 64 7.52 -3.72 -13.24
C THR A 64 6.78 -3.22 -14.49
N PRO A 65 6.70 -4.02 -15.57
CA PRO A 65 6.10 -3.61 -16.83
C PRO A 65 4.69 -3.03 -16.67
N ALA A 66 4.39 -1.96 -17.42
CA ALA A 66 3.17 -1.18 -17.27
C ALA A 66 1.89 -2.01 -17.52
N GLU A 67 1.96 -3.02 -18.39
CA GLU A 67 0.90 -3.97 -18.67
C GLU A 67 0.52 -4.85 -17.47
N PHE A 68 1.44 -5.03 -16.51
CA PHE A 68 1.22 -5.83 -15.31
C PHE A 68 0.82 -4.99 -14.08
N GLN A 69 1.02 -3.67 -14.13
CA GLN A 69 0.66 -2.75 -13.05
C GLN A 69 -0.80 -2.87 -12.59
N PRO A 70 -1.82 -3.05 -13.47
CA PRO A 70 -3.20 -3.22 -13.03
C PRO A 70 -3.39 -4.43 -12.11
N MET A 71 -2.70 -5.54 -12.36
CA MET A 71 -2.78 -6.75 -11.54
C MET A 71 -2.13 -6.55 -10.17
N VAL A 72 -0.97 -5.88 -10.14
CA VAL A 72 -0.27 -5.53 -8.90
C VAL A 72 -1.11 -4.60 -8.03
N VAL A 73 -1.69 -3.56 -8.62
CA VAL A 73 -2.55 -2.60 -7.92
C VAL A 73 -3.83 -3.28 -7.41
N ALA A 74 -4.45 -4.15 -8.21
CA ALA A 74 -5.64 -4.88 -7.77
C ALA A 74 -5.35 -5.76 -6.54
N LEU A 75 -4.20 -6.45 -6.53
CA LEU A 75 -3.76 -7.24 -5.38
C LEU A 75 -3.47 -6.36 -4.16
N TYR A 76 -2.80 -5.21 -4.36
CA TYR A 76 -2.52 -4.26 -3.28
C TYR A 76 -3.79 -3.75 -2.61
N VAL A 77 -4.75 -3.29 -3.42
CA VAL A 77 -6.03 -2.76 -2.91
C VAL A 77 -6.82 -3.83 -2.16
N ARG A 78 -6.85 -5.08 -2.67
CA ARG A 78 -7.50 -6.19 -1.94
C ARG A 78 -6.83 -6.43 -0.59
N CYS A 79 -5.51 -6.51 -0.57
CA CYS A 79 -4.75 -6.72 0.65
C CYS A 79 -4.90 -5.58 1.67
N GLN A 80 -4.99 -4.34 1.19
CA GLN A 80 -5.26 -3.18 2.03
C GLN A 80 -6.66 -3.26 2.63
N ALA A 81 -7.67 -3.58 1.82
CA ALA A 81 -9.05 -3.72 2.29
C ALA A 81 -9.19 -4.79 3.39
N GLU A 82 -8.45 -5.91 3.30
CA GLU A 82 -8.44 -6.92 4.37
C GLU A 82 -7.82 -6.39 5.67
N LEU A 83 -6.79 -5.53 5.60
CA LEU A 83 -6.23 -4.88 6.80
C LEU A 83 -7.15 -3.81 7.36
N ASP A 84 -7.83 -3.07 6.49
CA ASP A 84 -8.82 -2.07 6.88
C ASP A 84 -10.02 -2.75 7.57
N ASN A 85 -10.50 -3.89 7.08
CA ASN A 85 -11.52 -4.69 7.75
C ASN A 85 -11.09 -5.14 9.16
N CYS A 86 -9.82 -5.56 9.32
CA CYS A 86 -9.28 -5.84 10.65
C CYS A 86 -9.28 -4.59 11.53
N ALA A 87 -8.93 -3.42 10.99
CA ALA A 87 -8.90 -2.15 11.71
C ALA A 87 -10.31 -1.68 12.09
N ASP A 88 -11.31 -1.85 11.23
CA ASP A 88 -12.71 -1.56 11.55
C ASP A 88 -13.18 -2.39 12.75
N PHE A 89 -12.86 -3.69 12.77
CA PHE A 89 -13.09 -4.53 13.95
C PHE A 89 -12.38 -4.01 15.20
N LEU A 90 -11.14 -3.50 15.08
CA LEU A 90 -10.43 -2.86 16.19
C LEU A 90 -11.19 -1.64 16.70
N TRP A 91 -11.68 -0.78 15.81
CA TRP A 91 -12.38 0.44 16.17
C TRP A 91 -13.75 0.19 16.80
N GLU A 92 -14.41 -0.89 16.41
CA GLU A 92 -15.69 -1.30 17.00
C GLU A 92 -15.54 -1.97 18.37
N THR A 93 -14.45 -2.71 18.59
CA THR A 93 -14.32 -3.60 19.76
C THR A 93 -13.23 -3.20 20.75
N HIS A 94 -12.28 -2.37 20.34
CA HIS A 94 -11.06 -2.02 21.07
C HIS A 94 -10.18 -3.24 21.45
N LEU A 95 -10.35 -4.35 20.72
CA LEU A 95 -9.63 -5.60 20.96
C LEU A 95 -8.31 -5.66 20.18
N LEU A 96 -7.28 -4.99 20.72
CA LEU A 96 -5.98 -4.85 20.06
C LEU A 96 -5.23 -6.18 19.81
N ARG A 97 -5.42 -7.19 20.66
CA ARG A 97 -4.77 -8.49 20.49
C ARG A 97 -5.36 -9.23 19.28
N GLU A 98 -6.67 -9.18 19.16
CA GLU A 98 -7.47 -9.79 18.10
C GLU A 98 -7.17 -9.12 16.77
N TYR A 99 -7.10 -7.79 16.75
CA TYR A 99 -6.59 -7.02 15.61
C TYR A 99 -5.21 -7.52 15.14
N ARG A 100 -4.24 -7.63 16.06
CA ARG A 100 -2.88 -8.08 15.71
C ARG A 100 -2.88 -9.48 15.09
N ASN A 101 -3.71 -10.39 15.60
CA ASN A 101 -3.86 -11.73 15.03
C ASN A 101 -4.47 -11.69 13.63
N CYS A 102 -5.52 -10.89 13.44
CA CYS A 102 -6.16 -10.66 12.14
C CYS A 102 -5.15 -10.11 11.13
N ALA A 103 -4.51 -8.98 11.44
CA ALA A 103 -3.54 -8.32 10.56
C ALA A 103 -2.35 -9.23 10.22
N MET A 104 -1.81 -9.98 11.19
CA MET A 104 -0.73 -10.94 10.93
C MET A 104 -1.15 -12.07 10.00
N THR A 105 -2.40 -12.54 10.12
CA THR A 105 -2.94 -13.60 9.26
C THR A 105 -3.13 -13.08 7.84
N GLN A 106 -3.78 -11.92 7.69
CA GLN A 106 -4.01 -11.30 6.38
C GLN A 106 -2.70 -10.96 5.68
N ARG A 107 -1.69 -10.44 6.40
CA ARG A 107 -0.37 -10.18 5.81
C ARG A 107 0.32 -11.44 5.32
N ARG A 108 0.15 -12.59 5.99
CA ARG A 108 0.72 -13.86 5.51
C ARG A 108 0.05 -14.33 4.23
N LEU A 109 -1.28 -14.25 4.16
CA LEU A 109 -2.04 -14.58 2.95
C LEU A 109 -1.62 -13.67 1.80
N CYS A 110 -1.60 -12.35 2.03
CA CYS A 110 -1.13 -11.38 1.05
C CYS A 110 0.30 -11.65 0.57
N THR A 111 1.20 -12.05 1.47
CA THR A 111 2.58 -12.40 1.07
C THR A 111 2.61 -13.61 0.13
N GLN A 112 1.74 -14.61 0.34
CA GLN A 112 1.63 -15.77 -0.54
C GLN A 112 1.08 -15.34 -1.91
N GLU A 113 0.00 -14.58 -1.94
CA GLU A 113 -0.59 -14.08 -3.20
C GLU A 113 0.38 -13.20 -4.00
N MET A 114 1.20 -12.40 -3.31
CA MET A 114 2.25 -11.61 -3.95
C MET A 114 3.33 -12.50 -4.58
N GLN A 115 3.75 -13.58 -3.91
CA GLN A 115 4.72 -14.53 -4.45
C GLN A 115 4.16 -15.28 -5.67
N GLU A 116 2.90 -15.68 -5.60
CA GLU A 116 2.20 -16.33 -6.71
C GLU A 116 2.08 -15.39 -7.92
N LEU A 117 1.66 -14.15 -7.70
CA LEU A 117 1.59 -13.17 -8.78
C LEU A 117 2.98 -12.89 -9.37
N ALA A 118 4.00 -12.67 -8.54
CA ALA A 118 5.36 -12.44 -9.02
C ALA A 118 5.89 -13.61 -9.88
N ALA A 119 5.60 -14.86 -9.48
CA ALA A 119 5.95 -16.05 -10.25
C ALA A 119 5.19 -16.11 -11.59
N GLN A 120 3.90 -15.77 -11.60
CA GLN A 120 3.09 -15.72 -12.83
C GLN A 120 3.60 -14.66 -13.80
N LEU A 121 3.86 -13.43 -13.32
CA LEU A 121 4.39 -12.34 -14.15
C LEU A 121 5.74 -12.71 -14.74
N LYS A 122 6.62 -13.33 -13.95
CA LYS A 122 7.90 -13.83 -14.44
C LYS A 122 7.72 -14.88 -15.55
N ALA A 123 6.83 -15.85 -15.36
CA ALA A 123 6.55 -16.87 -16.38
C ALA A 123 6.01 -16.27 -17.68
N MET A 124 5.15 -15.24 -17.59
CA MET A 124 4.64 -14.53 -18.76
C MET A 124 5.74 -13.75 -19.49
N ALA A 125 6.64 -13.09 -18.75
CA ALA A 125 7.78 -12.38 -19.33
C ALA A 125 8.77 -13.33 -20.01
N ASP A 126 9.08 -14.46 -19.37
CA ASP A 126 9.98 -15.47 -19.91
C ASP A 126 9.40 -16.09 -21.21
N ALA A 127 8.09 -16.41 -21.23
CA ALA A 127 7.41 -16.93 -22.42
C ALA A 127 7.32 -15.91 -23.57
N ALA A 128 7.17 -14.62 -23.25
CA ALA A 128 7.21 -13.56 -24.26
C ALA A 128 8.60 -13.49 -24.90
N ASN A 129 9.68 -13.58 -24.11
CA ASN A 129 11.04 -13.55 -24.63
C ASN A 129 11.36 -14.76 -25.54
N GLU A 130 10.89 -15.97 -25.20
CA GLU A 130 11.06 -17.15 -26.06
C GLU A 130 10.40 -17.00 -27.44
N GLN A 131 9.30 -16.22 -27.54
CA GLN A 131 8.67 -15.92 -28.83
C GLN A 131 9.47 -14.95 -29.71
N TYR A 132 10.40 -14.17 -29.13
CA TYR A 132 11.21 -13.20 -29.87
C TYR A 132 12.63 -13.69 -30.19
N GLU A 133 13.03 -14.89 -29.75
CA GLU A 133 14.28 -15.51 -30.19
C GLU A 133 14.15 -15.99 -31.65
N LEU A 134 14.49 -15.10 -32.59
CA LEU A 134 14.62 -15.44 -34.01
C LEU A 134 15.56 -16.62 -34.19
N SER A 135 15.14 -17.61 -34.96
CA SER A 135 16.03 -18.71 -35.35
C SER A 135 17.26 -18.17 -36.11
N PRO A 136 18.39 -18.89 -36.11
CA PRO A 136 19.58 -18.47 -36.88
C PRO A 136 19.29 -18.22 -38.36
N ALA A 137 18.27 -18.89 -38.91
CA ALA A 137 17.81 -18.69 -40.27
C ALA A 137 17.05 -17.37 -40.44
N GLU A 138 16.19 -17.00 -39.49
CA GLU A 138 15.44 -15.73 -39.55
C GLU A 138 16.36 -14.52 -39.32
N GLN A 139 17.42 -14.67 -38.52
CA GLN A 139 18.46 -13.65 -38.36
C GLN A 139 19.23 -13.39 -39.67
N GLN A 140 19.49 -14.43 -40.47
CA GLN A 140 20.11 -14.27 -41.79
C GLN A 140 19.19 -13.58 -42.80
N VAL A 141 17.88 -13.83 -42.73
CA VAL A 141 16.90 -13.17 -43.60
C VAL A 141 16.78 -11.68 -43.27
N LEU A 142 16.76 -11.31 -41.98
CA LEU A 142 16.77 -9.91 -41.56
C LEU A 142 18.06 -9.19 -42.00
N ALA A 143 19.22 -9.84 -41.85
CA ALA A 143 20.50 -9.26 -42.29
C ALA A 143 20.56 -8.99 -43.80
N GLN A 144 19.85 -9.77 -44.62
CA GLN A 144 19.76 -9.58 -46.07
C GLN A 144 18.77 -8.48 -46.49
N LEU A 145 17.88 -8.05 -45.59
CA LEU A 145 16.91 -6.97 -45.86
C LEU A 145 17.45 -5.58 -45.48
N GLU A 146 18.57 -5.53 -44.75
CA GLU A 146 19.24 -4.29 -44.32
C GLU A 146 20.38 -3.84 -45.26
N GLU A 147 20.70 -4.62 -46.31
CA GLU A 147 21.56 -4.23 -47.46
C GLU A 147 20.74 -3.72 -48.66
#